data_AF-A0A9D4CSV8-F1
#
_entry.id   AF-A0A9D4CSV8-F1
#
_cell.length_a   1.000
_cell.length_b   1.000
_cell.length_c   1.000
_cell.angle_alpha   90.00
_cell.angle_beta   90.00
_cell.angle_gamma   90.00
#
_symmetry.space_group_name_H-M   'P 1'
#
loop_
_entity.id
_entity.type
_entity.pdbx_description
1 polymer ?
#
loop_
_entity_poly.entity_id
_entity_poly.type
_entity_poly.pdbx_seq_one_letter_code
_entity_poly.pdbx_strand_id
1 'polypeptide(L)'
;DLTLTVRRTKQRSPREKVMRFTLADGTVIEETPEKPASTPQGGAGPKKPGLFMEDFLQFVGKVQGTIDPSADMARTLHCIQVAADIHGLMGLAVERSSI
;
A
#
# COMPACT_ATOMS: atom_id res chain seq x y z
N ASP A 1 -14.71 6.30 6.88
CA ASP A 1 -14.26 5.13 6.08
C ASP A 1 -13.29 5.54 4.98
N LEU A 2 -12.27 4.72 4.72
CA LEU A 2 -11.31 4.92 3.63
C LEU A 2 -11.47 3.79 2.61
N THR A 3 -11.73 4.14 1.35
CA THR A 3 -11.78 3.19 0.24
C THR A 3 -10.69 3.52 -0.77
N LEU A 4 -9.71 2.64 -0.93
CA LEU A 4 -8.70 2.73 -1.98
C LEU A 4 -9.21 2.06 -3.25
N THR A 5 -9.27 2.78 -4.37
CA THR A 5 -9.69 2.22 -5.66
C THR A 5 -8.55 2.36 -6.68
N VAL A 6 -8.16 1.25 -7.31
CA VAL A 6 -7.23 1.27 -8.45
C VAL A 6 -8.05 1.31 -9.73
N ARG A 7 -7.91 2.37 -10.55
CA ARG A 7 -8.65 2.50 -11.82
C ARG A 7 -7.69 2.44 -13.01
N ARG A 8 -8.16 1.85 -14.12
CA ARG A 8 -7.52 1.97 -15.44
C ARG A 8 -8.37 2.88 -16.30
N THR A 9 -7.88 4.07 -16.63
CA THR A 9 -8.52 4.95 -17.60
C THR A 9 -7.98 4.64 -18.99
N LYS A 10 -8.86 4.42 -19.98
CA LYS A 10 -8.46 4.10 -21.37
C LYS A 10 -7.67 5.23 -22.05
N GLN A 11 -7.70 6.45 -21.50
CA GLN A 11 -7.09 7.65 -22.08
C GLN A 11 -5.64 7.94 -21.65
N ARG A 12 -5.12 7.30 -20.59
CA ARG A 12 -3.72 7.47 -20.16
C ARG A 12 -3.15 6.13 -19.70
N SER A 13 -2.14 5.65 -20.42
CA SER A 13 -1.25 4.58 -19.95
C SER A 13 -0.25 5.23 -18.99
N PRO A 14 -0.52 5.22 -17.67
CA PRO A 14 -0.45 4.02 -16.85
C PRO A 14 -1.58 3.88 -15.79
N ARG A 15 -1.58 2.79 -15.00
CA ARG A 15 -2.51 2.55 -13.87
C ARG A 15 -2.46 3.73 -12.88
N GLU A 16 -3.59 4.35 -12.59
CA GLU A 16 -3.72 5.43 -11.61
C GLU A 16 -4.32 4.88 -10.31
N LYS A 17 -3.68 5.19 -9.19
CA LYS A 17 -4.25 4.92 -7.86
C LYS A 17 -5.14 6.10 -7.51
N VAL A 18 -6.36 5.83 -7.07
CA VAL A 18 -7.30 6.86 -6.61
C VAL A 18 -7.71 6.53 -5.18
N MET A 19 -7.46 7.46 -4.27
CA MET A 19 -7.86 7.36 -2.87
C MET A 19 -9.19 8.08 -2.70
N ARG A 20 -10.19 7.41 -2.12
CA ARG A 20 -11.47 8.04 -1.79
C ARG A 20 -11.71 7.90 -0.28
N PHE A 21 -11.84 9.03 0.39
CA PHE A 21 -12.16 9.14 1.81
C PHE A 21 -13.61 9.55 1.96
N THR A 22 -14.35 8.84 2.81
CA THR A 22 -15.67 9.26 3.25
C THR A 22 -15.57 9.60 4.74
N LEU A 23 -15.72 10.89 5.04
CA LEU A 23 -15.67 11.43 6.39
C LEU A 23 -16.98 11.12 7.13
N ALA A 24 -16.95 11.26 8.46
CA ALA A 24 -18.10 10.96 9.32
C ALA A 24 -19.32 11.87 9.07
N ASP A 25 -19.09 13.05 8.51
CA ASP A 25 -20.14 14.01 8.10
C ASP A 25 -20.73 13.69 6.71
N GLY A 26 -20.26 12.62 6.05
CA GLY A 26 -20.67 12.24 4.70
C GLY A 26 -19.88 12.91 3.58
N THR A 27 -18.94 13.81 3.90
CA THR A 27 -18.08 14.46 2.91
C THR A 27 -17.19 13.41 2.22
N VAL A 28 -17.11 13.48 0.89
CA VAL A 28 -16.26 12.61 0.07
C VAL A 28 -15.07 13.40 -0.48
N ILE A 29 -13.86 12.96 -0.14
CA ILE A 29 -12.60 13.50 -0.65
C ILE A 29 -11.99 12.47 -1.61
N GLU A 30 -11.69 12.87 -2.84
CA GLU A 30 -11.04 12.02 -3.84
C GLU A 30 -9.67 12.62 -4.19
N GLU A 31 -8.61 11.83 -4.01
CA GLU A 31 -7.22 12.26 -4.25
C GLU A 31 -6.53 11.24 -5.16
N THR A 32 -5.83 11.74 -6.17
CA THR A 32 -4.97 10.93 -7.03
C THR A 32 -3.52 11.20 -6.64
N PRO A 33 -2.89 10.34 -5.82
CA PRO A 33 -1.51 10.56 -5.42
C PRO A 33 -0.60 10.60 -6.64
N GLU A 34 0.25 11.62 -6.68
CA GLU A 34 1.27 11.75 -7.72
C GLU A 34 2.23 10.56 -7.68
N LYS A 35 2.77 10.19 -8.85
CA LYS A 35 3.83 9.18 -8.91
C LYS A 35 4.96 9.62 -7.98
N PRO A 36 5.48 8.75 -7.08
CA PRO A 36 6.64 9.10 -6.27
C PRO A 36 7.72 9.62 -7.21
N ALA A 37 8.22 10.82 -6.94
CA ALA A 37 9.33 11.36 -7.70
C ALA A 37 10.47 10.34 -7.61
N SER A 38 10.75 9.66 -8.71
CA SER A 38 11.93 8.82 -8.84
C SER A 38 13.12 9.77 -8.68
N THR A 39 13.69 9.76 -7.48
CA THR A 39 14.76 10.61 -6.94
C THR A 39 15.46 11.51 -7.99
N PRO A 40 15.18 12.83 -8.00
CA PRO A 40 16.05 13.77 -8.72
C PRO A 40 17.39 13.89 -7.97
N GLN A 41 18.49 13.57 -8.66
CA GLN A 41 19.82 13.98 -8.25
C GLN A 41 19.93 15.51 -8.37
N GLY A 42 20.15 16.21 -7.27
CA GLY A 42 20.65 17.58 -7.30
C GLY A 42 20.04 18.49 -6.22
N GLY A 43 20.87 18.97 -5.30
CA GLY A 43 20.55 20.11 -4.43
C GLY A 43 20.92 19.90 -2.97
N ALA A 44 21.75 20.79 -2.43
CA ALA A 44 22.36 20.77 -1.10
C ALA A 44 21.38 20.59 0.07
N GLY A 45 21.50 19.47 0.78
CA GLY A 45 20.85 19.15 2.04
C GLY A 45 21.19 17.72 2.46
N PRO A 46 21.11 17.35 3.75
CA PRO A 46 21.29 15.96 4.16
C PRO A 46 20.24 15.12 3.41
N LYS A 47 20.74 14.26 2.51
CA LYS A 47 19.90 13.42 1.67
C LYS A 47 19.07 12.54 2.59
N LYS A 48 17.74 12.70 2.58
CA LYS A 48 16.85 11.72 3.21
C LYS A 48 17.21 10.34 2.63
N PRO A 49 17.36 9.30 3.46
CA PRO A 49 17.68 7.98 2.94
C PRO A 49 16.63 7.60 1.89
N GLY A 50 17.05 6.96 0.80
CA GLY A 50 16.08 6.41 -0.14
C GLY A 50 15.18 5.39 0.57
N LEU A 51 13.96 5.16 0.08
CA LEU A 51 12.98 4.25 0.70
C LEU A 51 13.57 2.87 1.06
N PHE A 52 14.44 2.33 0.20
CA PHE A 52 15.15 1.07 0.47
C PHE A 52 16.17 1.15 1.61
N MET A 53 16.84 2.30 1.76
CA MET A 53 17.78 2.52 2.85
C MET A 53 17.04 2.67 4.19
N GLU A 54 15.87 3.31 4.20
CA GLU A 54 15.03 3.38 5.40
C GLU A 54 14.58 1.98 5.85
N ASP A 55 14.14 1.14 4.91
CA ASP A 55 13.77 -0.26 5.18
C ASP A 55 14.95 -1.09 5.70
N PHE A 56 16.13 -0.92 5.09
CA PHE A 56 17.36 -1.58 5.56
C PHE A 56 17.72 -1.19 7.00
N LEU A 57 17.60 0.08 7.37
CA LEU A 57 17.88 0.54 8.73
C LEU A 57 16.88 -0.05 9.74
N GLN A 58 15.61 -0.18 9.36
CA GLN A 58 14.61 -0.86 10.20
C GLN A 58 14.95 -2.35 10.38
N PHE A 59 15.41 -3.02 9.32
CA PHE A 59 15.86 -4.40 9.41
C PHE A 59 17.05 -4.54 10.37
N VAL A 60 18.06 -3.70 10.25
CA VAL A 60 19.23 -3.71 11.15
C VAL A 60 18.79 -3.51 12.61
N GLY A 61 17.88 -2.55 12.87
CA GLY A 61 17.37 -2.32 14.22
C GLY A 61 16.61 -3.52 14.80
N LYS A 62 15.85 -4.25 13.97
CA LYS A 62 15.18 -5.49 14.38
C LYS A 62 16.18 -6.60 14.73
N VAL A 63 17.23 -6.78 13.91
CA VAL A 63 18.29 -7.78 14.17
C VAL A 63 19.08 -7.44 15.43
N GLN A 64 19.34 -6.15 15.68
CA GLN A 64 20.03 -5.67 16.87
C GLN A 64 19.14 -5.64 18.13
N GLY A 65 17.85 -5.93 18.00
CA GLY A 65 16.88 -5.89 19.12
C GLY A 65 16.53 -4.49 19.59
N THR A 66 16.88 -3.44 18.84
CA THR A 66 16.52 -2.04 19.16
C THR A 66 15.11 -1.67 18.68
N ILE A 67 14.53 -2.49 17.81
CA ILE A 67 13.16 -2.36 17.31
C ILE A 67 12.41 -3.66 17.59
N ASP A 68 11.29 -3.59 18.30
CA ASP A 68 10.41 -4.73 18.55
C ASP A 68 9.63 -5.12 17.27
N PRO A 69 9.78 -6.35 16.75
CA PRO A 69 9.05 -6.80 15.57
C PRO A 69 7.60 -7.23 15.84
N SER A 70 7.16 -7.34 17.11
CA SER A 70 5.89 -8.00 17.47
C SER A 70 4.66 -7.38 16.79
N ALA A 71 4.56 -6.04 16.80
CA ALA A 71 3.46 -5.31 16.17
C ALA A 71 3.48 -5.44 14.64
N ASP A 72 4.66 -5.41 14.03
CA ASP A 72 4.83 -5.58 12.59
C ASP A 72 4.45 -6.99 12.15
N MET A 73 4.82 -8.00 12.94
CA MET A 73 4.48 -9.40 12.68
C MET A 73 2.97 -9.63 12.70
N ALA A 74 2.28 -9.13 13.74
CA ALA A 74 0.83 -9.27 13.86
C ALA A 74 0.10 -8.62 12.66
N ARG A 75 0.50 -7.39 12.30
CA ARG A 75 -0.04 -6.69 11.12
C ARG A 75 0.20 -7.47 9.83
N THR A 76 1.41 -7.99 9.65
CA THR A 76 1.80 -8.72 8.43
C THR A 76 1.02 -10.03 8.28
N LEU A 77 0.91 -10.82 9.36
CA LEU A 77 0.13 -12.06 9.36
C LEU A 77 -1.34 -11.80 9.08
N HIS A 78 -1.91 -10.74 9.68
CA HIS A 78 -3.29 -10.34 9.39
C HIS A 78 -3.50 -9.99 7.90
N CYS A 79 -2.59 -9.22 7.30
CA CYS A 79 -2.66 -8.90 5.87
C CYS A 79 -2.56 -10.16 4.98
N ILE A 80 -1.71 -11.13 5.34
CA ILE A 80 -1.58 -12.41 4.62
C ILE A 80 -2.90 -13.19 4.72
N GLN A 81 -3.51 -13.25 5.90
CA GLN A 81 -4.79 -13.93 6.10
C GLN A 81 -5.90 -13.30 5.25
N VAL A 82 -6.04 -11.97 5.29
CA VAL A 82 -7.03 -11.25 4.47
C VAL A 82 -6.83 -11.53 2.98
N ALA A 83 -5.58 -11.57 2.51
CA ALA A 83 -5.29 -11.92 1.11
C ALA A 83 -5.69 -13.37 0.77
N ALA A 84 -5.45 -14.32 1.68
CA ALA A 84 -5.87 -15.70 1.51
C ALA A 84 -7.41 -15.83 1.47
N ASP A 85 -8.12 -15.11 2.33
CA ASP A 85 -9.58 -15.09 2.36
C ASP A 85 -10.16 -14.53 1.06
N ILE A 86 -9.60 -13.43 0.54
CA ILE A 86 -9.98 -12.86 -0.76
C ILE A 86 -9.77 -13.88 -1.89
N HIS A 87 -8.61 -14.54 -1.93
CA HIS A 87 -8.33 -15.58 -2.93
C HIS A 87 -9.33 -16.74 -2.84
N GLY A 88 -9.67 -17.19 -1.64
CA GLY A 88 -10.67 -18.23 -1.42
C GLY A 88 -12.07 -17.83 -1.93
N LEU A 89 -12.51 -16.62 -1.61
CA LEU A 89 -13.79 -16.07 -2.08
C LEU A 89 -13.85 -15.95 -3.61
N MET A 90 -12.76 -15.51 -4.24
CA MET A 90 -12.66 -15.42 -5.70
C MET A 90 -12.67 -16.80 -6.36
N GLY A 91 -12.02 -17.80 -5.77
CA GLY A 91 -12.04 -19.18 -6.27
C GLY A 91 -13.45 -19.79 -6.26
N LEU A 92 -14.21 -19.57 -5.18
CA LEU A 92 -15.60 -20.03 -5.04
C LEU A 92 -16.58 -19.30 -5.98
N ALA A 93 -16.31 -18.04 -6.32
CA ALA A 93 -17.13 -17.26 -7.25
C ALA A 93 -17.03 -17.78 -8.70
N VAL A 94 -15.86 -18.30 -9.10
CA VAL A 94 -15.61 -18.83 -10.46
C VAL A 94 -16.38 -20.14 -10.70
N GLU A 95 -16.50 -21.00 -9.69
CA GLU A 95 -17.25 -22.27 -9.81
C GLU A 95 -18.77 -22.06 -9.95
N ARG A 96 -19.32 -20.99 -9.37
CA ARG A 96 -20.76 -20.69 -9.45
C ARG A 96 -21.21 -19.95 -10.72
N SER A 97 -20.28 -19.34 -11.46
CA SER A 97 -20.58 -18.66 -12.73
C SER A 97 -20.43 -19.57 -13.96
N SER A 98 -20.12 -20.85 -13.76
CA SER A 98 -19.91 -21.85 -14.81
C SER A 98 -21.09 -22.82 -14.96
N ILE A 99 -22.26 -22.49 -14.40
CA ILE A 99 -23.52 -23.26 -14.46
C ILE A 99 -24.60 -22.41 -15.10
#